data_AF-A0A536NLT7-F1
#
_entry.id   AF-A0A536NLT7-F1
#
_cell.length_a   1.000
_cell.length_b   1.000
_cell.length_c   1.000
_cell.angle_alpha   90.00
_cell.angle_beta   90.00
_cell.angle_gamma   90.00
#
_symmetry.space_group_name_H-M   'P 1'
#
loop_
_entity.id
_entity.type
_entity.pdbx_description
1 polymer ?
#
loop_
_entity_poly.entity_id
_entity_poly.type
_entity_poly.pdbx_seq_one_letter_code
_entity_poly.pdbx_strand_id
1 'polypeptide(L)' 'MLRAIAPYLDRPSANLLVAAPDDDAAVWRGDPLVAATTDTMVEEIDFRLEWPGFDFRKLGRRLLAINLSDL' A
#
# COMPACT_ATOMS: atom_id res chain seq x y z
N MET A 1 -6.84 14.26 -6.11
CA MET A 1 -5.62 13.63 -5.55
C MET A 1 -5.57 12.13 -5.85
N LEU A 2 -6.55 11.31 -5.45
CA LEU A 2 -6.57 9.86 -5.71
C LEU A 2 -6.54 9.46 -7.21
N ARG A 3 -7.13 10.25 -8.11
CA ARG A 3 -7.01 9.99 -9.56
C ARG A 3 -5.58 10.11 -10.11
N ALA A 4 -4.71 10.88 -9.44
CA ALA A 4 -3.34 11.09 -9.89
C ALA A 4 -2.45 9.86 -9.67
N ILE A 5 -2.85 8.95 -8.77
CA ILE A 5 -2.12 7.69 -8.52
C ILE A 5 -2.59 6.55 -9.42
N ALA A 6 -3.65 6.73 -10.22
CA ALA A 6 -4.19 5.70 -11.10
C ALA A 6 -3.15 5.03 -12.02
N PRO A 7 -2.15 5.75 -12.60
CA PRO A 7 -1.11 5.13 -13.43
C PRO A 7 -0.19 4.15 -12.68
N TYR A 8 -0.21 4.18 -11.34
CA TYR A 8 0.63 3.34 -10.48
C TYR A 8 -0.16 2.23 -9.78
N LEU A 9 -1.48 2.13 -10.03
CA LEU A 9 -2.30 1.06 -9.47
C LEU A 9 -2.17 -0.19 -10.34
N ASP A 10 -1.93 -1.33 -9.69
CA ASP A 10 -2.02 -2.63 -10.35
C ASP A 10 -3.48 -2.98 -10.68
N ARG A 11 -3.65 -3.97 -11.56
CA ARG A 11 -4.97 -4.51 -11.88
C ARG A 11 -5.63 -5.01 -10.59
N PRO A 12 -6.89 -4.63 -10.31
CA PRO A 12 -7.58 -5.06 -9.10
C PRO A 12 -7.74 -6.58 -9.05
N SER A 13 -7.71 -7.13 -7.84
CA SER A 13 -8.04 -8.54 -7.58
C SER A 13 -9.45 -8.86 -8.07
N ALA A 14 -9.67 -10.09 -8.54
CA ALA A 14 -11.00 -10.57 -8.96
C ALA A 14 -12.05 -10.51 -7.84
N ASN A 15 -11.61 -10.48 -6.58
CA ASN A 15 -12.49 -10.42 -5.41
C ASN A 15 -12.76 -8.97 -4.95
N LEU A 16 -12.17 -7.95 -5.58
CA LEU A 16 -12.50 -6.56 -5.30
C LEU A 16 -13.84 -6.23 -5.97
N LEU A 17 -14.86 -5.92 -5.15
CA LEU A 17 -16.23 -5.64 -5.60
C LEU A 17 -16.43 -4.15 -5.89
N VAL A 18 -15.84 -3.28 -5.06
CA VAL A 18 -15.84 -1.82 -5.22
C VAL A 18 -14.42 -1.32 -4.98
N ALA A 19 -13.91 -0.50 -5.91
CA ALA A 19 -12.58 0.09 -5.80
C ALA A 19 -12.65 1.53 -5.29
N ALA A 20 -11.96 1.81 -4.19
CA ALA A 20 -11.61 3.18 -3.81
C ALA A 20 -10.36 3.56 -4.59
N PRO A 21 -10.53 4.11 -5.81
CA PRO A 21 -10.49 5.55 -5.82
C PRO A 21 -11.79 6.20 -6.29
N ASP A 22 -12.79 5.42 -6.68
CA ASP A 22 -14.06 5.93 -7.24
C ASP A 22 -15.17 6.04 -6.19
N ASP A 23 -14.90 5.63 -4.95
CA ASP A 23 -15.83 5.62 -3.81
C ASP A 23 -15.08 5.94 -2.50
N ASP A 24 -15.81 6.13 -1.41
CA ASP A 24 -15.26 6.46 -0.07
C ASP A 24 -14.51 5.28 0.56
N ALA A 25 -14.84 4.05 0.16
CA ALA A 25 -14.21 2.83 0.65
C ALA A 25 -14.14 1.74 -0.43
N ALA A 26 -13.13 0.89 -0.32
CA ALA A 26 -13.05 -0.33 -1.11
C ALA A 26 -13.86 -1.45 -0.44
N VAL A 27 -14.55 -2.25 -1.24
CA VAL A 27 -15.27 -3.45 -0.77
C VAL A 27 -14.66 -4.67 -1.44
N TRP A 28 -14.19 -5.64 -0.67
CA TRP A 28 -13.69 -6.91 -1.20
C TRP A 28 -14.47 -8.09 -0.62
N ARG A 29 -14.54 -9.18 -1.38
CA ARG A 29 -15.05 -10.47 -0.91
C ARG A 29 -13.92 -11.21 -0.21
N GLY A 30 -13.96 -11.24 1.13
CA GLY A 30 -12.94 -11.90 1.95
C GLY A 30 -13.22 -13.38 2.20
N ASP A 31 -12.20 -14.04 2.73
CA ASP A 31 -12.31 -15.39 3.31
C ASP A 31 -12.95 -15.33 4.71
N PRO A 32 -13.40 -16.48 5.27
CA PRO A 32 -13.99 -16.51 6.62
C PRO A 32 -13.06 -16.07 7.75
N LEU A 33 -11.74 -16.08 7.53
CA LEU A 33 -10.72 -15.61 8.46
C LEU A 33 -9.86 -14.56 7.76
N VAL A 34 -9.67 -13.42 8.41
CA VAL A 34 -8.91 -12.28 7.87
C VAL A 34 -7.86 -11.87 8.90
N ALA A 35 -6.60 -11.87 8.47
CA ALA A 35 -5.51 -11.18 9.16
C ALA A 35 -5.23 -9.86 8.42
N ALA A 36 -5.15 -8.77 9.18
CA ALA A 36 -4.85 -7.44 8.66
C ALA A 36 -3.87 -6.75 9.61
N THR A 37 -2.85 -6.13 9.03
CA THR A 37 -1.77 -5.44 9.73
C THR A 37 -1.72 -4.00 9.27
N THR A 38 -1.12 -3.13 10.09
CA THR A 38 -0.83 -1.75 9.71
C THR A 38 0.47 -1.32 10.34
N ASP A 39 1.38 -0.86 9.49
CA ASP A 39 2.64 -0.26 9.89
C ASP A 39 2.78 1.16 9.41
N THR A 40 3.64 1.91 10.09
CA THR A 40 4.05 3.26 9.71
C THR A 40 5.56 3.33 9.61
N MET A 41 6.06 4.12 8.65
CA MET A 41 7.48 4.51 8.58
C MET A 41 7.59 6.02 8.74
N VAL A 42 8.60 6.47 9.49
CA VAL A 42 8.90 7.88 9.74
C VAL A 42 10.27 8.21 9.17
N GLU A 43 10.37 9.33 8.43
CA GLU A 43 11.65 9.83 7.93
C GLU A 43 12.58 10.17 9.10
N GLU A 44 13.89 10.00 8.91
CA GLU A 44 14.94 10.08 9.93
C GLU A 44 14.95 8.96 10.99
N ILE A 45 13.90 8.13 11.04
CA ILE A 45 13.81 6.93 11.90
C ILE A 45 13.97 5.65 11.09
N ASP A 46 13.10 5.42 10.11
CA ASP A 46 13.03 4.17 9.35
C ASP A 46 13.70 4.28 7.97
N PHE A 47 13.74 5.50 7.42
CA PHE A 47 14.35 5.85 6.15
C PHE A 47 14.81 7.31 6.13
N ARG A 48 15.65 7.67 5.15
CA ARG A 48 15.96 9.07 4.84
C ARG A 48 15.94 9.29 3.34
N LEU A 49 15.32 10.38 2.87
CA LEU A 49 15.30 10.71 1.44
C LEU A 49 16.69 11.10 0.90
N GLU A 50 17.58 11.61 1.76
CA GLU A 50 18.94 11.98 1.41
C GLU A 50 19.88 10.79 1.17
N TRP A 51 19.49 9.57 1.57
CA TRP A 51 20.36 8.41 1.42
C TRP A 51 20.70 8.14 -0.04
N PRO A 52 21.98 7.86 -0.37
CA PRO A 52 22.39 7.62 -1.75
C PRO A 52 21.57 6.52 -2.42
N GLY A 53 20.87 6.91 -3.49
CA GLY A 53 20.03 6.00 -4.27
C GLY A 53 18.73 5.59 -3.58
N PHE A 54 18.31 6.23 -2.48
CA PHE A 54 16.97 6.07 -1.94
C PHE A 54 15.96 6.85 -2.80
N ASP A 55 14.83 6.25 -3.13
CA ASP A 55 13.79 6.86 -3.96
C ASP A 55 12.39 6.44 -3.48
N PHE A 56 11.35 7.10 -3.99
CA PHE A 56 9.97 6.79 -3.60
C PHE A 56 9.53 5.38 -3.98
N ARG A 57 10.16 4.76 -4.99
CA ARG A 57 9.87 3.37 -5.37
C ARG A 57 10.41 2.40 -4.31
N LYS A 58 11.61 2.63 -3.79
CA LYS A 58 12.21 1.88 -2.68
C LYS A 58 11.44 2.11 -1.37
N LEU A 59 11.01 3.34 -1.11
CA LEU A 59 10.14 3.64 0.03
C LEU A 59 8.83 2.85 -0.05
N GLY A 60 8.11 2.92 -1.18
CA GLY A 60 6.87 2.16 -1.38
C GLY A 60 7.06 0.65 -1.27
N ARG A 61 8.15 0.11 -1.84
CA ARG A 61 8.50 -1.31 -1.70
C ARG A 61 8.72 -1.70 -0.23
N ARG A 62 9.37 -0.85 0.55
CA ARG A 62 9.65 -1.12 1.96
C ARG A 62 8.39 -1.04 2.82
N LEU A 63 7.52 -0.05 2.57
CA LEU A 63 6.20 0.07 3.20
C LEU A 63 5.32 -1.16 2.98
N LEU A 64 5.35 -1.73 1.77
CA LEU A 64 4.65 -3.00 1.50
C LEU A 64 5.31 -4.18 2.22
N ALA A 65 6.65 -4.25 2.19
CA ALA A 65 7.39 -5.38 2.73
C ALA A 65 7.22 -5.55 4.25
N ILE A 66 7.13 -4.47 5.01
CA ILE A 66 6.95 -4.55 6.48
C ILE A 66 5.56 -5.09 6.84
N ASN A 67 4.50 -4.57 6.24
CA ASN A 67 3.13 -5.04 6.49
C ASN A 67 2.98 -6.52 6.09
N LEU A 68 3.61 -6.94 4.99
CA LEU A 68 3.61 -8.34 4.53
C LEU A 68 4.46 -9.27 5.41
N SER A 69 5.44 -8.74 6.13
CA SER A 69 6.30 -9.53 7.02
C SER A 69 5.60 -9.92 8.32
N ASP A 70 4.55 -9.19 8.70
CA ASP A 70 3.76 -9.45 9.90
C ASP A 70 2.63 -10.46 9.68
N LEU A 71 2.39 -10.86 8.43
CA LEU A 71 1.41 -11.87 8.03
C LEU A 71 2.06 -13.26 7.93
#